data_AF-A0A2M7AG93-F1
#
_entry.id   AF-A0A2M7AG93-F1
#
_cell.length_a   1.000
_cell.length_b   1.000
_cell.length_c   1.000
_cell.angle_alpha   90.00
_cell.angle_beta   90.00
_cell.angle_gamma   90.00
#
_symmetry.space_group_name_H-M   'P 1'
#
loop_
_entity.id
_entity.type
_entity.pdbx_description
1 polymer ?
#
loop_
_entity_poly.entity_id
_entity_poly.type
_entity_poly.pdbx_seq_one_letter_code
_entity_poly.pdbx_strand_id
1 'polypeptide(L)' 'MASSTEMKTQAVALIERLPQDKLHTAVDFLTYLEDREAWEATWELTRDSEVTASLRRCDKDVQGGKVKCWKDVRQDV' A
#
# COMPACT_ATOMS: atom_id res chain seq x y z
N MET A 1 -11.51 -19.60 14.84
CA MET A 1 -11.38 -18.69 13.70
C MET A 1 -10.74 -19.48 12.57
N ALA A 2 -11.26 -19.42 11.35
CA ALA A 2 -10.63 -20.10 10.21
C ALA A 2 -9.22 -19.53 9.97
N SER A 3 -8.28 -20.38 9.57
CA SER A 3 -6.92 -19.95 9.24
C SER A 3 -6.92 -19.08 7.97
N SER A 4 -5.92 -18.21 7.82
CA SER A 4 -5.79 -17.35 6.63
C SER A 4 -5.82 -18.15 5.31
N THR A 5 -5.22 -19.35 5.32
CA THR A 5 -5.21 -20.26 4.18
C THR A 5 -6.60 -20.79 3.85
N GLU A 6 -7.40 -21.16 4.85
CA GLU A 6 -8.78 -21.61 4.65
C GLU A 6 -9.66 -20.49 4.08
N MET A 7 -9.49 -19.26 4.56
CA MET A 7 -10.23 -18.10 4.06
C MET A 7 -9.89 -17.77 2.61
N LYS A 8 -8.60 -17.86 2.22
CA LYS A 8 -8.17 -17.67 0.83
C LYS A 8 -8.76 -18.73 -0.11
N THR A 9 -8.71 -19.99 0.30
CA THR A 9 -9.31 -21.10 -0.47
C THR A 9 -10.81 -20.90 -0.65
N GLN A 10 -11.51 -20.49 0.42
CA GLN A 10 -12.94 -20.20 0.35
C GLN A 10 -13.27 -19.02 -0.59
N ALA A 11 -12.45 -17.96 -0.57
CA ALA A 11 -12.64 -16.80 -1.44
C ALA A 11 -12.48 -17.18 -2.93
N VAL A 12 -11.43 -17.92 -3.28
CA VAL A 12 -11.22 -18.40 -4.66
C VAL A 12 -12.40 -19.27 -5.11
N ALA A 13 -12.82 -20.23 -4.28
CA ALA A 13 -13.95 -21.09 -4.60
C ALA A 13 -15.27 -20.32 -4.78
N LEU A 14 -15.45 -19.17 -4.13
CA LEU A 14 -16.62 -18.31 -4.34
C LEU A 14 -16.53 -17.57 -5.67
N ILE A 15 -15.36 -17.03 -6.01
CA ILE A 15 -15.12 -16.32 -7.27
C ILE A 15 -15.35 -17.25 -8.47
N GLU A 16 -14.86 -18.49 -8.42
CA GLU A 16 -15.04 -19.49 -9.49
C GLU A 16 -16.52 -19.82 -9.78
N ARG A 17 -17.41 -19.61 -8.81
CA ARG A 17 -18.86 -19.88 -8.93
C ARG A 17 -19.67 -18.65 -9.30
N LEU A 18 -19.06 -17.47 -9.40
CA LEU A 18 -19.78 -16.25 -9.76
C LEU A 18 -20.09 -16.21 -11.26
N PRO A 19 -21.29 -15.76 -11.64
CA PRO A 19 -21.58 -15.47 -13.03
C PRO A 19 -20.79 -14.24 -13.52
N GLN A 20 -20.54 -14.16 -14.82
CA GLN A 20 -19.64 -13.17 -15.43
C GLN A 20 -20.01 -11.71 -15.12
N ASP A 21 -21.30 -11.41 -15.03
CA ASP A 21 -21.83 -10.10 -14.67
C ASP A 21 -21.48 -9.69 -13.22
N LYS A 22 -21.29 -10.65 -12.33
CA LYS A 22 -20.90 -10.43 -10.93
C LYS A 22 -19.39 -10.46 -10.71
N LEU A 23 -18.64 -11.08 -11.62
CA LEU A 23 -17.17 -11.10 -11.57
C LEU A 23 -16.58 -9.69 -11.64
N HIS A 24 -17.14 -8.82 -12.48
CA HIS A 24 -16.69 -7.42 -12.56
C HIS A 24 -16.78 -6.73 -11.19
N THR A 25 -17.92 -6.83 -10.52
CA THR A 25 -18.12 -6.25 -9.19
C THR A 25 -17.20 -6.87 -8.13
N ALA A 26 -16.94 -8.17 -8.22
CA ALA A 26 -16.01 -8.84 -7.31
C ALA A 26 -14.57 -8.34 -7.50
N VAL A 27 -14.13 -8.16 -8.74
CA VAL A 27 -12.82 -7.57 -9.06
C VAL A 27 -12.73 -6.14 -8.53
N ASP A 28 -13.71 -5.29 -8.84
CA ASP A 28 -13.73 -3.89 -8.37
C ASP A 28 -13.63 -3.81 -6.84
N PHE A 29 -14.34 -4.68 -6.13
CA PHE A 29 -14.33 -4.68 -4.67
C PHE A 29 -13.00 -5.18 -4.09
N LEU A 30 -12.39 -6.22 -4.68
CA LEU A 30 -11.08 -6.70 -4.25
C LEU A 30 -9.99 -5.66 -4.51
N THR A 31 -10.02 -4.99 -5.66
CA THR A 31 -9.12 -3.88 -5.98
C THR A 31 -9.31 -2.72 -5.00
N TYR A 32 -10.55 -2.36 -4.66
CA TYR A 32 -10.81 -1.36 -3.63
C TYR A 32 -10.20 -1.74 -2.27
N LEU A 33 -10.27 -3.02 -1.86
CA LEU A 33 -9.67 -3.46 -0.59
C LEU A 33 -8.13 -3.37 -0.62
N GLU A 34 -7.50 -3.77 -1.73
CA GLU A 34 -6.06 -3.63 -1.94
C GLU A 34 -5.62 -2.16 -1.93
N ASP A 35 -6.34 -1.30 -2.64
CA ASP A 35 -6.09 0.14 -2.68
C ASP A 35 -6.33 0.79 -1.31
N ARG A 36 -7.35 0.35 -0.57
CA ARG A 36 -7.66 0.90 0.75
C ARG A 36 -6.60 0.55 1.79
N GLU A 37 -6.04 -0.66 1.77
CA GLU A 37 -4.90 -1.00 2.63
C GLU A 37 -3.69 -0.12 2.32
N ALA A 38 -3.40 0.14 1.04
CA ALA A 38 -2.35 1.08 0.63
C ALA A 38 -2.68 2.54 1.03
N TRP A 39 -3.95 2.93 0.97
CA TRP A 39 -4.42 4.27 1.33
C TRP A 39 -4.48 4.50 2.84
N GLU A 40 -4.82 3.52 3.67
CA GLU A 40 -4.83 3.69 5.14
C GLU A 40 -3.42 4.05 5.65
N ALA A 41 -2.39 3.35 5.19
CA ALA A 41 -0.99 3.69 5.50
C ALA A 41 -0.56 5.06 4.94
N THR A 42 -0.99 5.37 3.70
CA THR A 42 -0.67 6.67 3.06
C THR A 42 -1.41 7.83 3.72
N TRP A 43 -2.63 7.60 4.20
CA TRP A 43 -3.50 8.60 4.82
C TRP A 43 -3.11 8.91 6.25
N GLU A 44 -2.66 7.92 7.03
CA GLU A 44 -2.02 8.15 8.33
C GLU A 44 -0.80 9.07 8.19
N LEU A 45 0.06 8.80 7.20
CA LEU A 45 1.25 9.61 6.93
C LEU A 45 0.93 11.00 6.37
N THR A 46 -0.08 11.15 5.50
CA THR A 46 -0.44 12.45 4.90
C THR A 46 -1.31 13.33 5.81
N ARG A 47 -1.96 12.76 6.84
CA ARG A 47 -2.63 13.53 7.89
C ARG A 47 -1.69 14.17 8.89
N ASP A 48 -0.47 13.67 9.00
CA ASP A 48 0.57 14.31 9.78
C ASP A 48 1.17 15.48 9.00
N SER A 49 0.93 16.69 9.52
CA SER A 49 1.46 17.93 8.93
C SER A 49 2.99 17.98 8.93
N GLU A 50 3.66 17.32 9.87
CA GLU A 50 5.12 17.24 9.94
C GLU A 50 5.67 16.32 8.86
N VAL A 51 5.03 15.18 8.61
CA VAL A 51 5.40 14.25 7.54
C VAL A 51 5.26 14.94 6.18
N THR A 52 4.15 15.63 5.93
CA THR A 52 3.95 16.38 4.68
C THR A 52 4.99 17.49 4.50
N ALA A 53 5.33 18.21 5.58
CA ALA A 53 6.40 19.20 5.55
C ALA A 53 7.78 18.56 5.31
N SER A 54 8.01 17.36 5.85
CA SER A 54 9.24 16.60 5.65
C SER A 54 9.41 16.13 4.21
N LEU A 55 8.34 15.63 3.59
CA LEU A 55 8.33 15.26 2.16
C LEU A 55 8.66 16.47 1.27
N ARG A 56 8.04 17.62 1.51
CA ARG A 56 8.34 18.86 0.76
C ARG A 56 9.78 19.33 0.94
N ARG A 57 10.39 19.12 2.11
CA ARG A 57 11.81 19.40 2.34
C ARG A 57 12.70 18.40 1.59
N CYS A 58 12.36 17.13 1.65
CA CYS A 58 13.05 16.07 0.91
C CYS A 58 13.10 16.38 -0.59
N ASP A 59 11.98 16.76 -1.20
CA ASP A 59 11.94 17.13 -2.63
C ASP A 59 12.89 18.28 -2.96
N LYS A 60 12.94 19.31 -2.11
CA LYS A 60 13.87 20.44 -2.27
C LYS A 60 15.32 20.02 -2.09
N ASP A 61 15.60 19.13 -1.16
CA ASP A 61 16.95 18.62 -0.92
C ASP A 61 17.42 17.73 -2.07
N VAL A 62 16.55 16.89 -2.65
CA VAL A 62 16.84 16.11 -3.86
C VAL A 62 17.11 17.03 -5.05
N GLN A 63 16.24 18.01 -5.31
CA GLN A 63 16.44 18.99 -6.38
C GLN A 63 17.71 19.82 -6.19
N GLY A 64 18.06 20.13 -4.93
CA GLY A 64 19.26 20.85 -4.57
C GLY A 64 20.53 19.99 -4.48
N GLY A 65 20.47 18.69 -4.80
CA GLY A 65 21.60 17.77 -4.73
C GLY A 65 22.09 17.46 -3.31
N LYS A 66 21.31 17.79 -2.28
CA LYS A 66 21.59 17.50 -0.86
C LYS A 66 21.19 16.07 -0.50
N VAL A 67 21.70 15.11 -1.26
CA VAL A 67 21.48 13.68 -1.06
C VAL A 67 22.78 13.00 -0.67
N LYS A 68 22.72 11.96 0.15
CA LYS A 68 23.89 11.14 0.52
C LYS A 68 23.78 9.78 -0.12
N CYS A 69 24.89 9.22 -0.61
CA CYS A 69 24.88 7.84 -1.09
C CYS A 69 24.64 6.91 0.10
N TRP A 70 23.82 5.87 -0.08
CA TRP A 70 23.56 4.87 0.95
C TRP A 70 24.84 4.26 1.52
N LYS A 71 25.85 4.05 0.67
CA LYS A 71 27.16 3.52 1.08
C LYS A 71 27.89 4.42 2.09
N ASP A 72 27.61 5.73 2.09
CA ASP A 72 28.27 6.71 2.95
C ASP A 72 27.57 6.85 4.31
N VAL A 73 26.31 6.41 4.43
CA VAL A 73 25.50 6.49 5.66
C VAL A 73 25.24 5.14 6.31
N ARG A 74 25.43 4.03 5.60
CA ARG A 74 25.31 2.69 6.17
C ARG A 74 26.38 2.50 7.25
N GLN A 75 25.94 2.24 8.47
CA GLN A 75 26.77 1.73 9.56
C GLN A 75 26.31 0.29 9.83
N ASP A 76 27.25 -0.65 9.87
CA ASP A 76 26.95 -1.99 10.38
C ASP A 76 26.94 -1.87 11.92
N VAL A 77 25.72 -1.90 12.50
CA VAL A 77 25.45 -1.85 13.94
C VAL A 77 25.04 -3.20 14.48
#